data_AF-A0A2W0BSJ8-F1
#
_entry.id   AF-A0A2W0BSJ8-F1
#
_cell.length_a   1.000
_cell.length_b   1.000
_cell.length_c   1.000
_cell.angle_alpha   90.00
_cell.angle_beta   90.00
_cell.angle_gamma   90.00
#
_symmetry.space_group_name_H-M   'P 1'
#
loop_
_entity.id
_entity.type
_entity.pdbx_description
1 polymer ?
#
loop_
_entity_poly.entity_id
_entity_poly.type
_entity_poly.pdbx_seq_one_letter_code
_entity_poly.pdbx_strand_id
1 'polypeptide(L)'
;MNPARLSAWLADNVCLPCHQTGDARILHAAKDYSDFRPGSTLDSTLSIFMVPFTAQSPPQDDLLEHYLSMRLSKCYRQSAGRLRCITCHDPHTQPTATEAPDYFRQRCLTCHTEQSCSVPLAERQKQKPADNCISCHMPKRDVKAISHSVLTNHRVVRTPQEPFPNAAFKMTTPQLPDLVHLSAEPGKTVAVPPLTLLQAYRQIMLSHPEYRPRYWRLAQELDKTEPNHVAVLQGLADLSLQQRTQEGLNAAIAYLDRARQRGMTQPADFEQLAKMLIATHQEPRALEVLRQGIEVIPYDAELYRLLNRTYSSLQKTGEACQVLKKANENFPQDDSIRELLKQCAPETKNRQ
;
A
#
# COMPACT_ATOMS: atom_id res chain seq x y z
N MET A 1 -12.90 14.73 -19.55
CA MET A 1 -12.85 15.71 -18.43
C MET A 1 -11.65 16.62 -18.67
N ASN A 2 -11.77 17.93 -18.44
CA ASN A 2 -10.65 18.88 -18.58
C ASN A 2 -10.13 19.28 -17.18
N PRO A 3 -8.91 18.88 -16.77
CA PRO A 3 -8.35 19.19 -15.45
C PRO A 3 -8.28 20.69 -15.12
N ALA A 4 -8.20 21.55 -16.14
CA ALA A 4 -8.18 23.00 -15.94
C ALA A 4 -9.47 23.56 -15.32
N ARG A 5 -10.59 22.82 -15.44
CA ARG A 5 -11.89 23.20 -14.86
C ARG A 5 -12.13 22.62 -13.46
N LEU A 6 -11.19 21.83 -12.93
CA LEU A 6 -11.28 21.25 -11.59
C LEU A 6 -10.50 22.10 -10.58
N SER A 7 -10.88 21.99 -9.31
CA SER A 7 -10.02 22.45 -8.21
C SER A 7 -8.68 21.71 -8.25
N ALA A 8 -7.60 22.32 -7.73
CA ALA A 8 -6.30 21.66 -7.67
C ALA A 8 -6.37 20.30 -6.96
N TRP A 9 -7.06 20.26 -5.82
CA TRP A 9 -7.29 19.03 -5.07
C TRP A 9 -7.93 17.93 -5.94
N LEU A 10 -9.04 18.23 -6.60
CA LEU A 10 -9.77 17.23 -7.40
C LEU A 10 -8.99 16.83 -8.66
N ALA A 11 -8.20 17.74 -9.24
CA ALA A 11 -7.30 17.41 -10.33
C ALA A 11 -6.21 16.42 -9.89
N ASP A 12 -5.64 16.57 -8.69
CA ASP A 12 -4.59 15.70 -8.17
C ASP A 12 -5.09 14.29 -7.84
N ASN A 13 -6.39 14.11 -7.60
CA ASN A 13 -6.98 12.81 -7.23
C ASN A 13 -6.72 11.69 -8.25
N VAL A 14 -6.45 12.03 -9.52
CA VAL A 14 -6.05 11.04 -10.54
C VAL A 14 -4.64 10.49 -10.32
N CYS A 15 -3.77 11.23 -9.63
CA CYS A 15 -2.38 10.86 -9.37
C CYS A 15 -2.23 10.04 -8.08
N LEU A 16 -3.10 10.28 -7.09
CA LEU A 16 -3.02 9.65 -5.76
C LEU A 16 -3.07 8.12 -5.77
N PRO A 17 -3.83 7.42 -6.64
CA PRO A 17 -3.84 5.96 -6.64
C PRO A 17 -2.45 5.34 -6.82
N CYS A 18 -1.55 6.00 -7.54
CA CYS A 18 -0.20 5.47 -7.80
C CYS A 18 0.89 6.20 -7.00
N HIS A 19 0.69 7.48 -6.68
CA HIS A 19 1.71 8.35 -6.07
C HIS A 19 1.41 8.76 -4.62
N GLN A 20 0.44 8.11 -3.98
CA GLN A 20 0.11 8.29 -2.57
C GLN A 20 -0.17 6.92 -1.92
N THR A 21 0.75 6.39 -1.12
CA THR A 21 0.61 5.04 -0.53
C THR A 21 -0.18 5.07 0.77
N GLY A 22 0.25 5.85 1.75
CA GLY A 22 -0.22 5.77 3.13
C GLY A 22 0.15 4.44 3.81
N ASP A 23 -0.39 4.23 5.01
CA ASP A 23 -0.22 2.99 5.80
C ASP A 23 -1.41 2.03 5.65
N ALA A 24 -2.55 2.51 5.14
CA ALA A 24 -3.68 1.66 4.76
C ALA A 24 -4.44 2.24 3.56
N ARG A 25 -4.92 1.34 2.70
CA ARG A 25 -5.67 1.64 1.48
C ARG A 25 -6.91 0.76 1.41
N ILE A 26 -8.08 1.36 1.66
CA ILE A 26 -9.33 0.62 1.81
C ILE A 26 -10.31 1.02 0.71
N LEU A 27 -10.59 0.07 -0.20
CA LEU A 27 -11.67 0.18 -1.16
C LEU A 27 -13.01 0.24 -0.42
N HIS A 28 -13.91 1.11 -0.88
CA HIS A 28 -15.24 1.22 -0.31
C HIS A 28 -16.08 -0.03 -0.62
N ALA A 29 -17.15 -0.24 0.14
CA ALA A 29 -18.01 -1.40 -0.05
C ALA A 29 -18.51 -1.51 -1.50
N ALA A 30 -18.38 -2.71 -2.08
CA ALA A 30 -18.72 -3.00 -3.48
C ALA A 30 -17.98 -2.12 -4.51
N LYS A 31 -16.79 -1.60 -4.17
CA LYS A 31 -15.92 -0.88 -5.10
C LYS A 31 -14.65 -1.66 -5.40
N ASP A 32 -14.16 -1.49 -6.61
CA ASP A 32 -12.83 -1.90 -7.02
C ASP A 32 -12.03 -0.72 -7.62
N TYR A 33 -10.76 -0.95 -7.96
CA TYR A 33 -9.90 0.09 -8.53
C TYR A 33 -10.41 0.63 -9.87
N SER A 34 -11.16 -0.17 -10.62
CA SER A 34 -11.76 0.20 -11.90
C SER A 34 -13.02 1.06 -11.75
N ASP A 35 -13.55 1.28 -10.54
CA ASP A 35 -14.66 2.21 -10.31
C ASP A 35 -14.24 3.68 -10.29
N PHE A 36 -12.96 3.97 -10.03
CA PHE A 36 -12.47 5.33 -10.00
C PHE A 36 -12.59 5.98 -11.39
N ARG A 37 -13.07 7.23 -11.46
CA ARG A 37 -13.21 7.98 -12.71
C ARG A 37 -12.44 9.30 -12.60
N PRO A 38 -11.58 9.64 -13.57
CA PRO A 38 -10.89 10.93 -13.55
C PRO A 38 -11.87 12.10 -13.42
N GLY A 39 -11.72 12.89 -12.35
CA GLY A 39 -12.59 14.02 -12.02
C GLY A 39 -13.64 13.72 -10.96
N SER A 40 -13.76 12.48 -10.48
CA SER A 40 -14.43 12.15 -9.22
C SER A 40 -13.44 12.24 -8.06
N THR A 41 -13.98 12.35 -6.83
CA THR A 41 -13.15 12.24 -5.64
C THR A 41 -12.63 10.81 -5.52
N LEU A 42 -11.33 10.64 -5.26
CA LEU A 42 -10.73 9.33 -5.01
C LEU A 42 -11.40 8.67 -3.80
N ASP A 43 -11.70 9.47 -2.78
CA ASP A 43 -12.35 9.05 -1.55
C ASP A 43 -13.75 8.44 -1.72
N SER A 44 -14.38 8.60 -2.90
CA SER A 44 -15.63 7.90 -3.21
C SER A 44 -15.43 6.42 -3.59
N THR A 45 -14.19 6.02 -3.86
CA THR A 45 -13.79 4.67 -4.29
C THR A 45 -12.79 4.05 -3.34
N LEU A 46 -11.79 4.82 -2.90
CA LEU A 46 -10.63 4.37 -2.13
C LEU A 46 -10.28 5.40 -1.05
N SER A 47 -10.32 4.95 0.21
CA SER A 47 -9.77 5.71 1.33
C SER A 47 -8.29 5.38 1.54
N ILE A 48 -7.46 6.40 1.71
CA ILE A 48 -6.04 6.27 2.05
C ILE A 48 -5.82 6.85 3.46
N PHE A 49 -5.26 6.05 4.35
CA PHE A 49 -4.96 6.42 5.73
C PHE A 49 -3.46 6.39 6.00
N MET A 50 -3.01 7.21 6.94
CA MET A 50 -1.63 7.22 7.42
C MET A 50 -1.60 7.43 8.93
N VAL A 51 -0.66 6.78 9.61
CA VAL A 51 -0.33 7.01 11.01
C VAL A 51 0.32 8.40 11.14
N PRO A 52 -0.17 9.28 12.03
CA PRO A 52 0.40 10.60 12.20
C PRO A 52 1.83 10.51 12.74
N PHE A 53 2.73 11.34 12.21
CA PHE A 53 4.10 11.48 12.69
C PHE A 53 4.28 12.77 13.49
N THR A 54 5.36 12.84 14.26
CA THR A 54 5.69 13.99 15.14
C THR A 54 6.98 14.65 14.73
N ALA A 55 7.28 15.81 15.31
CA ALA A 55 8.56 16.48 15.11
C ALA A 55 9.74 15.66 15.66
N GLN A 56 9.51 14.84 16.68
CA GLN A 56 10.51 13.98 17.31
C GLN A 56 10.79 12.71 16.50
N SER A 57 9.80 12.26 15.71
CA SER A 57 9.92 11.08 14.86
C SER A 57 9.36 11.38 13.47
N PRO A 58 10.00 12.27 12.70
CA PRO A 58 9.56 12.57 11.34
C PRO A 58 9.81 11.35 10.43
N PRO A 59 9.03 11.22 9.34
CA PRO A 59 9.24 10.15 8.38
C PRO A 59 10.65 10.27 7.80
N GLN A 60 11.40 9.18 7.90
CA GLN A 60 12.76 9.07 7.33
C GLN A 60 12.69 8.80 5.83
N ASP A 61 11.65 8.08 5.41
CA ASP A 61 11.33 7.74 4.03
C ASP A 61 9.93 8.26 3.67
N ASP A 62 9.78 8.71 2.44
CA ASP A 62 8.55 9.27 1.88
C ASP A 62 8.44 8.64 0.48
N LEU A 63 8.37 7.30 0.48
CA LEU A 63 8.25 6.51 -0.73
C LEU A 63 6.82 6.60 -1.20
N LEU A 64 6.61 7.30 -2.32
CA LEU A 64 5.29 7.50 -2.92
C LEU A 64 4.31 8.23 -1.98
N GLU A 65 4.75 9.18 -1.14
CA GLU A 65 3.86 10.13 -0.45
C GLU A 65 3.87 11.51 -1.13
N HIS A 66 4.00 11.52 -2.47
CA HIS A 66 4.27 12.74 -3.25
C HIS A 66 3.23 13.85 -3.00
N TYR A 67 1.96 13.46 -2.89
CA TYR A 67 0.88 14.39 -2.65
C TYR A 67 0.93 14.98 -1.24
N LEU A 68 1.20 14.16 -0.22
CA LEU A 68 1.44 14.64 1.14
C LEU A 68 2.65 15.58 1.20
N SER A 69 3.83 15.19 0.67
CA SER A 69 5.01 16.06 0.69
C SER A 69 4.75 17.38 -0.05
N MET A 70 4.09 17.33 -1.21
CA MET A 70 3.69 18.51 -1.97
C MET A 70 2.79 19.41 -1.12
N ARG A 71 1.75 18.88 -0.47
CA ARG A 71 0.85 19.65 0.41
C ARG A 71 1.56 20.33 1.57
N LEU A 72 2.62 19.72 2.09
CA LEU A 72 3.42 20.26 3.18
C LEU A 72 4.46 21.30 2.71
N SER A 73 4.73 21.39 1.41
CA SER A 73 5.62 22.41 0.86
C SER A 73 5.13 23.82 1.13
N LYS A 74 6.06 24.77 1.23
CA LYS A 74 5.69 26.20 1.29
C LYS A 74 5.00 26.64 -0.01
N CYS A 75 5.47 26.14 -1.15
CA CYS A 75 4.93 26.45 -2.48
C CYS A 75 3.44 26.11 -2.57
N TYR A 76 3.04 24.89 -2.20
CA TYR A 76 1.64 24.47 -2.25
C TYR A 76 0.76 25.33 -1.33
N ARG A 77 1.18 25.49 -0.07
CA ARG A 77 0.42 26.27 0.93
C ARG A 77 0.27 27.74 0.55
N GLN A 78 1.28 28.34 -0.09
CA GLN A 78 1.24 29.73 -0.54
C GLN A 78 0.60 29.91 -1.93
N SER A 79 0.41 28.82 -2.69
CA SER A 79 -0.20 28.90 -4.03
C SER A 79 -1.68 29.25 -4.00
N ALA A 80 -2.34 29.12 -2.83
CA ALA A 80 -3.77 29.32 -2.64
C ALA A 80 -4.64 28.49 -3.61
N GLY A 81 -4.28 27.21 -3.79
CA GLY A 81 -5.03 26.27 -4.64
C GLY A 81 -4.69 26.36 -6.14
N ARG A 82 -3.61 27.06 -6.51
CA ARG A 82 -3.12 27.12 -7.90
C ARG A 82 -2.14 26.01 -8.26
N LEU A 83 -1.37 25.51 -7.29
CA LEU A 83 -0.39 24.43 -7.50
C LEU A 83 -1.08 23.06 -7.45
N ARG A 84 -0.77 22.22 -8.43
CA ARG A 84 -1.23 20.83 -8.58
C ARG A 84 -0.13 20.00 -9.26
N CYS A 85 -0.24 18.67 -9.27
CA CYS A 85 0.75 17.78 -9.88
C CYS A 85 1.08 18.19 -11.33
N ILE A 86 0.05 18.51 -12.12
CA ILE A 86 0.19 18.90 -13.53
C ILE A 86 0.71 20.34 -13.75
N THR A 87 0.91 21.12 -12.69
CA THR A 87 1.65 22.39 -12.80
C THR A 87 3.14 22.12 -13.08
N CYS A 88 3.65 20.99 -12.58
CA CYS A 88 5.05 20.61 -12.73
C CYS A 88 5.25 19.46 -13.74
N HIS A 89 4.31 18.53 -13.82
CA HIS A 89 4.41 17.36 -14.69
C HIS A 89 3.42 17.42 -15.85
N ASP A 90 3.80 16.84 -16.99
CA ASP A 90 2.86 16.48 -18.04
C ASP A 90 2.76 14.95 -18.02
N PRO A 91 1.58 14.37 -17.75
CA PRO A 91 1.43 12.92 -17.68
C PRO A 91 1.63 12.21 -19.03
N HIS A 92 1.67 12.94 -20.15
CA HIS A 92 1.88 12.37 -21.48
C HIS A 92 3.33 12.46 -21.97
N THR A 93 4.18 13.24 -21.29
CA THR A 93 5.57 13.45 -21.71
C THR A 93 6.51 13.36 -20.53
N GLN A 94 7.53 12.51 -20.63
CA GLN A 94 8.60 12.44 -19.67
C GLN A 94 9.84 13.15 -20.22
N PRO A 95 10.31 14.26 -19.60
CA PRO A 95 11.52 14.92 -20.04
C PRO A 95 12.72 13.99 -19.85
N THR A 96 13.62 13.98 -20.82
CA THR A 96 14.89 13.25 -20.71
C THR A 96 15.76 13.84 -19.61
N ALA A 97 16.79 13.10 -19.18
CA ALA A 97 17.74 13.57 -18.17
C ALA A 97 18.41 14.90 -18.55
N THR A 98 18.60 15.15 -19.84
CA THR A 98 19.17 16.39 -20.38
C THR A 98 18.17 17.54 -20.43
N GLU A 99 16.88 17.28 -20.66
CA GLU A 99 15.83 18.31 -20.72
C GLU A 99 15.30 18.70 -19.33
N ALA A 100 15.32 17.77 -18.38
CA ALA A 100 14.71 17.95 -17.07
C ALA A 100 15.13 19.25 -16.34
N PRO A 101 16.42 19.66 -16.30
CA PRO A 101 16.83 20.89 -15.62
C PRO A 101 16.07 22.12 -16.12
N ASP A 102 16.07 22.37 -17.43
CA ASP A 102 15.42 23.54 -18.02
C ASP A 102 13.89 23.42 -17.96
N TYR A 103 13.37 22.21 -18.23
CA TYR A 103 11.94 21.91 -18.18
C TYR A 103 11.34 22.26 -16.81
N PHE A 104 11.95 21.79 -15.71
CA PHE A 104 11.43 22.05 -14.36
C PHE A 104 11.74 23.47 -13.89
N ARG A 105 12.88 24.05 -14.28
CA ARG A 105 13.21 25.45 -14.00
C ARG A 105 12.15 26.40 -14.56
N GLN A 106 11.73 26.21 -15.81
CA GLN A 106 10.67 27.03 -16.42
C GLN A 106 9.35 26.99 -15.63
N ARG A 107 9.00 25.84 -15.05
CA ARG A 107 7.80 25.69 -14.19
C ARG A 107 7.95 26.40 -12.86
N CYS A 108 9.13 26.34 -12.24
CA CYS A 108 9.41 27.15 -11.05
C CYS A 108 9.21 28.65 -11.35
N LEU A 109 9.67 29.10 -12.52
CA LEU A 109 9.60 30.49 -12.96
C LEU A 109 8.20 30.98 -13.38
N THR A 110 7.17 30.12 -13.41
CA THR A 110 5.80 30.60 -13.60
C THR A 110 5.25 31.30 -12.36
N CYS A 111 5.86 31.05 -11.19
CA CYS A 111 5.47 31.64 -9.90
C CYS A 111 6.64 32.37 -9.22
N HIS A 112 7.88 32.05 -9.58
CA HIS A 112 9.10 32.66 -9.07
C HIS A 112 9.80 33.50 -10.14
N THR A 113 10.76 34.30 -9.72
CA THR A 113 11.66 35.05 -10.61
C THR A 113 13.11 34.63 -10.33
N GLU A 114 14.04 35.02 -11.19
CA GLU A 114 15.49 34.83 -10.95
C GLU A 114 15.93 35.36 -9.58
N GLN A 115 15.30 36.44 -9.11
CA GLN A 115 15.61 37.08 -7.83
C GLN A 115 15.00 36.35 -6.63
N SER A 116 14.13 35.35 -6.86
CA SER A 116 13.59 34.51 -5.79
C SER A 116 14.65 33.58 -5.20
N CYS A 117 15.70 33.24 -5.95
CA CYS A 117 16.82 32.47 -5.46
C CYS A 117 17.88 33.41 -4.86
N SER A 118 18.18 33.26 -3.58
CA SER A 118 19.21 34.06 -2.91
C SER A 118 20.64 33.62 -3.26
N VAL A 119 20.81 32.55 -4.02
CA VAL A 119 22.14 32.11 -4.49
C VAL A 119 22.52 32.94 -5.72
N PRO A 120 23.71 33.58 -5.73
CA PRO A 120 24.16 34.37 -6.86
C PRO A 120 24.15 33.56 -8.17
N LEU A 121 23.73 34.18 -9.27
CA LEU A 121 23.66 33.52 -10.58
C LEU A 121 24.99 32.86 -10.98
N ALA A 122 26.11 33.54 -10.71
CA ALA A 122 27.45 33.00 -10.98
C ALA A 122 27.71 31.66 -10.27
N GLU A 123 27.20 31.46 -9.05
CA GLU A 123 27.32 30.18 -8.33
C GLU A 123 26.35 29.14 -8.88
N ARG A 124 25.12 29.54 -9.23
CA ARG A 124 24.15 28.66 -9.88
C ARG A 124 24.68 28.11 -11.21
N GLN A 125 25.37 28.94 -11.98
CA GLN A 125 25.96 28.58 -13.27
C GLN A 125 27.13 27.59 -13.17
N LYS A 126 27.78 27.48 -12.00
CA LYS A 126 28.85 26.49 -11.78
C LYS A 126 28.33 25.07 -11.57
N GLN A 127 27.04 24.91 -11.28
CA GLN A 127 26.42 23.59 -11.14
C GLN A 127 26.44 22.83 -12.47
N LYS A 128 26.36 21.50 -12.40
CA LYS A 128 26.21 20.64 -13.57
C LYS A 128 25.03 19.70 -13.35
N PRO A 129 23.90 19.89 -14.06
CA PRO A 129 23.59 20.97 -15.02
C PRO A 129 23.53 22.36 -14.37
N ALA A 130 23.86 23.40 -15.15
CA ALA A 130 23.88 24.79 -14.67
C ALA A 130 22.48 25.28 -14.32
N ASP A 131 22.38 26.08 -13.26
CA ASP A 131 21.16 26.76 -12.84
C ASP A 131 19.91 25.87 -12.69
N ASN A 132 20.13 24.65 -12.20
CA ASN A 132 19.12 23.62 -12.09
C ASN A 132 18.37 23.70 -10.75
N CYS A 133 17.18 24.31 -10.71
CA CYS A 133 16.41 24.47 -9.47
C CYS A 133 16.13 23.15 -8.73
N ILE A 134 15.88 22.05 -9.47
CA ILE A 134 15.53 20.77 -8.85
C ILE A 134 16.73 20.04 -8.24
N SER A 135 17.96 20.48 -8.52
CA SER A 135 19.19 19.89 -7.92
C SER A 135 19.24 20.11 -6.40
N CYS A 136 18.80 21.29 -5.94
CA CYS A 136 18.78 21.67 -4.53
C CYS A 136 17.38 21.62 -3.92
N HIS A 137 16.35 22.00 -4.67
CA HIS A 137 15.00 22.11 -4.12
C HIS A 137 14.23 20.80 -4.12
N MET A 138 14.55 19.86 -5.02
CA MET A 138 13.92 18.53 -5.08
C MET A 138 14.98 17.43 -5.01
N PRO A 139 15.78 17.37 -3.93
CA PRO A 139 16.89 16.44 -3.84
C PRO A 139 16.41 15.01 -4.03
N LYS A 140 17.23 14.24 -4.76
CA LYS A 140 17.05 12.79 -4.92
C LYS A 140 17.17 12.13 -3.54
N ARG A 141 16.31 11.14 -3.31
CA ARG A 141 16.30 10.29 -2.12
C ARG A 141 16.70 8.89 -2.53
N ASP A 142 17.53 8.28 -1.71
CA ASP A 142 17.91 6.89 -1.86
C ASP A 142 16.72 6.01 -1.44
N VAL A 143 16.23 5.19 -2.35
CA VAL A 143 15.09 4.30 -2.09
C VAL A 143 15.67 2.92 -1.76
N LYS A 144 15.89 2.67 -0.46
CA LYS A 144 16.48 1.41 -0.01
C LYS A 144 15.56 0.19 -0.22
N ALA A 145 14.25 0.42 -0.27
CA ALA A 145 13.25 -0.64 -0.34
C ALA A 145 12.91 -1.11 -1.77
N ILE A 146 13.19 -0.30 -2.80
CA ILE A 146 12.90 -0.63 -4.21
C ILE A 146 14.17 -0.41 -5.02
N SER A 147 14.83 -1.52 -5.35
CA SER A 147 16.04 -1.52 -6.18
C SER A 147 15.84 -0.70 -7.46
N HIS A 148 16.82 0.12 -7.79
CA HIS A 148 16.85 0.99 -8.98
C HIS A 148 15.75 2.07 -9.07
N SER A 149 15.06 2.38 -7.97
CA SER A 149 14.16 3.55 -7.90
C SER A 149 14.87 4.75 -7.28
N VAL A 150 14.67 5.93 -7.84
CA VAL A 150 15.10 7.20 -7.25
C VAL A 150 13.89 8.11 -7.17
N LEU A 151 13.53 8.53 -5.97
CA LEU A 151 12.43 9.47 -5.76
C LEU A 151 12.99 10.86 -5.48
N THR A 152 12.33 11.88 -6.00
CA THR A 152 12.63 13.27 -5.66
C THR A 152 11.78 13.73 -4.48
N ASN A 153 12.34 14.58 -3.64
CA ASN A 153 11.59 15.19 -2.55
C ASN A 153 10.55 16.19 -3.09
N HIS A 154 9.27 15.80 -3.11
CA HIS A 154 8.16 16.63 -3.57
C HIS A 154 7.75 17.73 -2.56
N ARG A 155 8.43 17.86 -1.41
CA ARG A 155 8.25 18.99 -0.47
C ARG A 155 8.90 20.28 -0.95
N VAL A 156 9.71 20.22 -2.02
CA VAL A 156 10.35 21.38 -2.67
C VAL A 156 11.02 22.30 -1.63
N VAL A 157 12.04 21.77 -0.96
CA VAL A 157 12.65 22.39 0.22
C VAL A 157 13.60 23.52 -0.16
N ARG A 158 13.71 24.57 0.65
CA ARG A 158 14.73 25.62 0.48
C ARG A 158 16.12 25.13 0.84
N THR A 159 16.22 24.29 1.86
CA THR A 159 17.48 23.68 2.32
C THR A 159 17.26 22.20 2.63
N PRO A 160 18.27 21.33 2.52
CA PRO A 160 18.10 19.90 2.77
C PRO A 160 17.54 19.58 4.16
N GLN A 161 17.86 20.40 5.16
CA GLN A 161 17.42 20.25 6.56
C GLN A 161 16.18 21.11 6.92
N GLU A 162 15.45 21.64 5.93
CA GLU A 162 14.23 22.41 6.23
C GLU A 162 13.27 21.55 7.07
N PRO A 163 12.82 21.99 8.26
CA PRO A 163 11.92 21.19 9.08
C PRO A 163 10.53 21.06 8.43
N PHE A 164 9.77 20.04 8.82
CA PHE A 164 8.35 19.95 8.46
C PHE A 164 7.58 21.12 9.10
N PRO A 165 6.54 21.66 8.41
CA PRO A 165 5.71 22.70 9.01
C PRO A 165 4.87 22.14 10.16
N ASN A 166 4.50 22.98 11.14
CA ASN A 166 3.64 22.58 12.26
C ASN A 166 2.32 21.90 11.84
N ALA A 167 1.79 22.25 10.67
CA ALA A 167 0.60 21.62 10.09
C ALA A 167 0.77 20.11 9.84
N ALA A 168 1.99 19.64 9.58
CA ALA A 168 2.30 18.23 9.39
C ALA A 168 2.01 17.38 10.64
N PHE A 169 2.06 17.99 11.82
CA PHE A 169 1.87 17.29 13.11
C PHE A 169 0.44 17.43 13.65
N LYS A 170 -0.46 18.04 12.87
CA LYS A 170 -1.85 18.35 13.25
C LYS A 170 -2.82 18.01 12.12
N MET A 171 -2.62 16.84 11.50
CA MET A 171 -3.40 16.39 10.34
C MET A 171 -4.57 15.45 10.72
N THR A 172 -4.64 15.01 11.97
CA THR A 172 -5.75 14.21 12.50
C THR A 172 -6.97 15.11 12.80
N THR A 173 -8.13 14.50 12.99
CA THR A 173 -9.37 15.21 13.34
C THR A 173 -9.92 14.71 14.66
N PRO A 174 -10.84 15.42 15.33
CA PRO A 174 -11.49 14.90 16.54
C PRO A 174 -12.21 13.56 16.31
N GLN A 175 -12.73 13.32 15.10
CA GLN A 175 -13.42 12.08 14.72
C GLN A 175 -12.46 10.95 14.35
N LEU A 176 -11.22 11.27 13.98
CA LEU A 176 -10.17 10.32 13.63
C LEU A 176 -8.86 10.80 14.27
N PRO A 177 -8.72 10.68 15.61
CA PRO A 177 -7.65 11.35 16.36
C PRO A 177 -6.28 10.69 16.19
N ASP A 178 -6.25 9.44 15.73
CA ASP A 178 -5.06 8.61 15.62
C ASP A 178 -4.68 8.27 14.19
N LEU A 179 -5.47 8.66 13.17
CA LEU A 179 -5.11 8.48 11.76
C LEU A 179 -5.35 9.76 10.95
N VAL A 180 -4.57 9.90 9.88
CA VAL A 180 -4.73 10.95 8.87
C VAL A 180 -5.44 10.35 7.67
N HIS A 181 -6.58 10.94 7.28
CA HIS A 181 -7.33 10.54 6.08
C HIS A 181 -6.84 11.35 4.87
N LEU A 182 -5.92 10.78 4.10
CA LEU A 182 -5.15 11.48 3.06
C LEU A 182 -5.95 11.75 1.78
N SER A 183 -6.87 10.84 1.44
CA SER A 183 -7.75 10.94 0.27
C SER A 183 -8.93 11.90 0.48
N ALA A 184 -9.27 12.25 1.72
CA ALA A 184 -10.32 13.20 2.02
C ALA A 184 -9.97 14.63 1.55
N GLU A 185 -11.00 15.40 1.27
CA GLU A 185 -10.84 16.81 0.88
C GLU A 185 -10.29 17.63 2.07
N PRO A 186 -9.17 18.35 1.90
CA PRO A 186 -8.59 19.16 2.97
C PRO A 186 -9.60 20.14 3.55
N GLY A 187 -9.75 20.13 4.88
CA GLY A 187 -10.68 21.01 5.59
C GLY A 187 -12.13 20.52 5.65
N LYS A 188 -12.46 19.39 5.03
CA LYS A 188 -13.75 18.72 5.21
C LYS A 188 -13.60 17.55 6.18
N THR A 189 -14.53 17.45 7.12
CA THR A 189 -14.64 16.27 7.98
C THR A 189 -15.45 15.22 7.25
N VAL A 190 -14.82 14.09 6.94
CA VAL A 190 -15.48 12.91 6.36
C VAL A 190 -15.60 11.86 7.47
N ALA A 191 -16.81 11.36 7.70
CA ALA A 191 -17.01 10.25 8.63
C ALA A 191 -16.48 8.96 8.01
N VAL A 192 -15.58 8.27 8.72
CA VAL A 192 -15.06 6.98 8.28
C VAL A 192 -15.98 5.88 8.81
N PRO A 193 -16.55 5.02 7.95
CA PRO A 193 -17.36 3.89 8.40
C PRO A 193 -16.55 2.96 9.33
N PRO A 194 -17.13 2.44 10.43
CA PRO A 194 -16.42 1.56 11.35
C PRO A 194 -15.80 0.32 10.68
N LEU A 195 -16.47 -0.26 9.67
CA LEU A 195 -15.92 -1.39 8.90
C LEU A 195 -14.69 -0.99 8.07
N THR A 196 -14.71 0.19 7.46
CA THR A 196 -13.55 0.75 6.75
C THR A 196 -12.39 0.98 7.72
N LEU A 197 -12.67 1.52 8.91
CA LEU A 197 -11.65 1.74 9.94
C LEU A 197 -11.08 0.41 10.48
N LEU A 198 -11.91 -0.61 10.64
CA LEU A 198 -11.47 -1.96 11.04
C LEU A 198 -10.47 -2.53 10.03
N GLN A 199 -10.80 -2.44 8.74
CA GLN A 199 -9.90 -2.88 7.66
C GLN A 199 -8.62 -2.06 7.62
N ALA A 200 -8.69 -0.74 7.86
CA ALA A 200 -7.52 0.12 7.94
C ALA A 200 -6.59 -0.30 9.08
N TYR A 201 -7.12 -0.50 10.29
CA TYR A 201 -6.32 -0.97 11.41
C TYR A 201 -5.69 -2.34 11.15
N ARG A 202 -6.37 -3.24 10.42
CA ARG A 202 -5.82 -4.54 10.02
C ARG A 202 -4.55 -4.40 9.17
N GLN A 203 -4.53 -3.46 8.22
CA GLN A 203 -3.35 -3.20 7.39
C GLN A 203 -2.26 -2.47 8.20
N ILE A 204 -2.63 -1.43 8.94
CA ILE A 204 -1.70 -0.61 9.73
C ILE A 204 -0.97 -1.43 10.80
N MET A 205 -1.66 -2.37 11.48
CA MET A 205 -1.05 -3.12 12.58
C MET A 205 0.10 -4.05 12.17
N LEU A 206 0.30 -4.27 10.86
CA LEU A 206 1.41 -5.05 10.32
C LEU A 206 2.75 -4.31 10.47
N SER A 207 2.76 -2.99 10.25
CA SER A 207 3.93 -2.11 10.45
C SER A 207 3.90 -1.32 11.76
N HIS A 208 2.71 -1.15 12.36
CA HIS A 208 2.48 -0.41 13.60
C HIS A 208 1.76 -1.28 14.65
N PRO A 209 2.48 -2.21 15.33
CA PRO A 209 1.90 -3.17 16.29
C PRO A 209 1.06 -2.54 17.40
N GLU A 210 1.29 -1.28 17.75
CA GLU A 210 0.52 -0.50 18.72
C GLU A 210 -0.95 -0.31 18.33
N TYR A 211 -1.34 -0.57 17.07
CA TYR A 211 -2.74 -0.53 16.62
C TYR A 211 -3.51 -1.83 16.87
N ARG A 212 -2.85 -2.94 17.23
CA ARG A 212 -3.52 -4.24 17.47
C ARG A 212 -4.66 -4.15 18.49
N PRO A 213 -4.51 -3.50 19.67
CA PRO A 213 -5.61 -3.40 20.63
C PRO A 213 -6.83 -2.63 20.08
N ARG A 214 -6.60 -1.65 19.18
CA ARG A 214 -7.68 -0.89 18.53
C ARG A 214 -8.42 -1.76 17.52
N TYR A 215 -7.68 -2.48 16.68
CA TYR A 215 -8.24 -3.44 15.72
C TYR A 215 -9.14 -4.47 16.41
N TRP A 216 -8.63 -5.16 17.43
CA TRP A 216 -9.40 -6.20 18.13
C TRP A 216 -10.60 -5.65 18.88
N ARG A 217 -10.46 -4.50 19.56
CA ARG A 217 -11.60 -3.85 20.24
C ARG A 217 -12.71 -3.53 19.24
N LEU A 218 -12.36 -2.91 18.11
CA LEU A 218 -13.33 -2.55 17.08
C LEU A 218 -13.99 -3.78 16.45
N ALA A 219 -13.24 -4.88 16.26
CA ALA A 219 -13.83 -6.14 15.79
C ALA A 219 -14.87 -6.69 16.79
N GLN A 220 -14.56 -6.69 18.09
CA GLN A 220 -15.50 -7.12 19.13
C GLN A 220 -16.73 -6.21 19.25
N GLU A 221 -16.56 -4.90 19.08
CA GLU A 221 -17.68 -3.95 19.07
C GLU A 221 -18.60 -4.21 17.86
N LEU A 222 -18.01 -4.43 16.69
CA LEU A 222 -18.75 -4.67 15.44
C LEU A 222 -19.38 -6.06 15.36
N ASP A 223 -18.92 -7.04 16.14
CA ASP A 223 -19.58 -8.35 16.23
C ASP A 223 -21.05 -8.25 16.66
N LYS A 224 -21.41 -7.21 17.43
CA LYS A 224 -22.79 -7.00 17.88
C LYS A 224 -23.76 -6.60 16.76
N THR A 225 -23.25 -5.93 15.73
CA THR A 225 -24.06 -5.35 14.65
C THR A 225 -23.82 -6.02 13.31
N GLU A 226 -22.60 -6.48 13.07
CA GLU A 226 -22.09 -7.05 11.83
C GLU A 226 -21.42 -8.43 12.04
N PRO A 227 -22.04 -9.38 12.78
CA PRO A 227 -21.40 -10.64 13.23
C PRO A 227 -20.96 -11.57 12.10
N ASN A 228 -21.42 -11.33 10.87
CA ASN A 228 -21.13 -12.14 9.71
C ASN A 228 -20.29 -11.41 8.66
N HIS A 229 -19.86 -10.18 8.92
CA HIS A 229 -19.02 -9.44 8.00
C HIS A 229 -17.60 -10.03 8.00
N VAL A 230 -17.03 -10.25 6.82
CA VAL A 230 -15.72 -10.92 6.64
C VAL A 230 -14.62 -10.25 7.49
N ALA A 231 -14.52 -8.92 7.46
CA ALA A 231 -13.52 -8.18 8.25
C ALA A 231 -13.68 -8.36 9.76
N VAL A 232 -14.92 -8.49 10.25
CA VAL A 232 -15.20 -8.71 11.68
C VAL A 232 -14.77 -10.12 12.07
N LEU A 233 -15.14 -11.13 11.27
CA LEU A 233 -14.75 -12.51 11.47
C LEU A 233 -13.22 -12.68 11.46
N GLN A 234 -12.51 -12.00 10.55
CA GLN A 234 -11.04 -11.96 10.52
C GLN A 234 -10.47 -11.37 11.83
N GLY A 235 -11.00 -10.23 12.29
CA GLY A 235 -10.57 -9.61 13.54
C GLY A 235 -10.80 -10.47 14.78
N LEU A 236 -11.93 -11.18 14.83
CA LEU A 236 -12.24 -12.13 15.90
C LEU A 236 -11.33 -13.36 15.84
N ALA A 237 -11.02 -13.88 14.65
CA ALA A 237 -10.07 -14.97 14.49
C ALA A 237 -8.67 -14.59 14.98
N ASP A 238 -8.17 -13.41 14.58
CA ASP A 238 -6.88 -12.87 15.02
C ASP A 238 -6.82 -12.69 16.54
N LEU A 239 -7.91 -12.21 17.15
CA LEU A 239 -8.06 -12.04 18.59
C LEU A 239 -8.07 -13.40 19.32
N SER A 240 -8.83 -14.38 18.81
CA SER A 240 -8.90 -15.72 19.38
C SER A 240 -7.52 -16.39 19.43
N LEU A 241 -6.67 -16.15 18.42
CA LEU A 241 -5.30 -16.68 18.40
C LEU A 241 -4.38 -16.05 19.45
N GLN A 242 -4.67 -14.84 19.94
CA GLN A 242 -3.89 -14.25 21.04
C GLN A 242 -4.04 -15.02 22.35
N GLN A 243 -5.10 -15.80 22.52
CA GLN A 243 -5.33 -16.59 23.72
C GLN A 243 -4.28 -17.71 23.85
N ARG A 244 -3.70 -18.18 22.74
CA ARG A 244 -2.71 -19.27 22.69
C ARG A 244 -3.20 -20.56 23.39
N THR A 245 -4.51 -20.81 23.33
CA THR A 245 -5.15 -22.02 23.84
C THR A 245 -5.74 -22.84 22.70
N GLN A 246 -6.07 -24.10 22.96
CA GLN A 246 -6.75 -24.96 21.99
C GLN A 246 -8.15 -24.41 21.65
N GLU A 247 -8.84 -23.85 22.65
CA GLU A 247 -10.14 -23.20 22.47
C GLU A 247 -10.02 -21.98 21.55
N GLY A 248 -8.99 -21.15 21.74
CA GLY A 248 -8.71 -20.01 20.87
C GLY A 248 -8.38 -20.43 19.44
N LEU A 249 -7.59 -21.49 19.27
CA LEU A 249 -7.30 -22.07 17.96
C LEU A 249 -8.57 -22.58 17.26
N ASN A 250 -9.41 -23.34 17.96
CA ASN A 250 -10.66 -23.86 17.42
C ASN A 250 -11.64 -22.73 17.06
N ALA A 251 -11.72 -21.68 17.90
CA ALA A 251 -12.54 -20.50 17.62
C ALA A 251 -12.04 -19.75 16.37
N ALA A 252 -10.73 -19.57 16.21
CA ALA A 252 -10.15 -18.91 15.04
C ALA A 252 -10.44 -19.67 13.74
N ILE A 253 -10.33 -21.02 13.76
CA ILE A 253 -10.73 -21.87 12.63
C ILE A 253 -12.20 -21.62 12.28
N ALA A 254 -13.10 -21.65 13.28
CA ALA A 254 -14.53 -21.45 13.05
C ALA A 254 -14.86 -20.06 12.47
N TYR A 255 -14.19 -19.00 12.93
CA TYR A 255 -14.37 -17.66 12.39
C TYR A 255 -13.88 -17.54 10.95
N LEU A 256 -12.70 -18.08 10.62
CA LEU A 256 -12.19 -18.05 9.25
C LEU A 256 -12.98 -18.96 8.29
N ASP A 257 -13.54 -20.08 8.77
CA ASP A 257 -14.47 -20.89 7.96
C ASP A 257 -15.73 -20.11 7.60
N ARG A 258 -16.31 -19.38 8.56
CA ARG A 258 -17.45 -18.48 8.29
C ARG A 258 -17.05 -17.37 7.33
N ALA A 259 -15.86 -16.78 7.48
CA ALA A 259 -15.36 -15.75 6.57
C ALA A 259 -15.20 -16.30 5.14
N ARG A 260 -14.66 -17.51 5.00
CA ARG A 260 -14.51 -18.22 3.74
C ARG A 260 -15.85 -18.46 3.04
N GLN A 261 -16.87 -18.88 3.78
CA GLN A 261 -18.24 -19.05 3.25
C GLN A 261 -18.88 -17.72 2.79
N ARG A 262 -18.37 -16.58 3.25
CA ARG A 262 -18.80 -15.23 2.85
C ARG A 262 -17.90 -14.57 1.80
N GLY A 263 -16.99 -15.35 1.20
CA GLY A 263 -16.13 -14.86 0.12
C GLY A 263 -14.94 -14.06 0.63
N MET A 264 -14.22 -14.56 1.65
CA MET A 264 -12.92 -13.99 2.00
C MET A 264 -11.96 -14.03 0.80
N THR A 265 -11.17 -12.96 0.61
CA THR A 265 -10.33 -12.77 -0.59
C THR A 265 -8.86 -12.50 -0.28
N GLN A 266 -8.43 -12.58 0.98
CA GLN A 266 -7.04 -12.30 1.35
C GLN A 266 -6.22 -13.60 1.39
N PRO A 267 -5.07 -13.69 0.70
CA PRO A 267 -4.28 -14.92 0.65
C PRO A 267 -3.83 -15.38 2.05
N ALA A 268 -3.41 -14.41 2.87
CA ALA A 268 -2.96 -14.66 4.24
C ALA A 268 -4.02 -15.36 5.10
N ASP A 269 -5.32 -15.11 4.87
CA ASP A 269 -6.40 -15.77 5.62
C ASP A 269 -6.57 -17.24 5.20
N PHE A 270 -6.45 -17.54 3.90
CA PHE A 270 -6.45 -18.92 3.41
C PHE A 270 -5.24 -19.69 3.95
N GLU A 271 -4.06 -19.08 3.93
CA GLU A 271 -2.86 -19.68 4.50
C GLU A 271 -2.98 -19.93 6.00
N GLN A 272 -3.45 -18.95 6.76
CA GLN A 272 -3.59 -19.04 8.21
C GLN A 272 -4.59 -20.13 8.58
N LEU A 273 -5.76 -20.17 7.92
CA LEU A 273 -6.75 -21.23 8.11
C LEU A 273 -6.16 -22.62 7.78
N ALA A 274 -5.48 -22.76 6.64
CA ALA A 274 -4.86 -24.03 6.26
C ALA A 274 -3.78 -24.47 7.25
N LYS A 275 -2.90 -23.57 7.70
CA LYS A 275 -1.87 -23.86 8.72
C LYS A 275 -2.50 -24.33 10.03
N MET A 276 -3.58 -23.70 10.48
CA MET A 276 -4.31 -24.11 11.69
C MET A 276 -4.99 -25.49 11.53
N LEU A 277 -5.55 -25.78 10.35
CA LEU A 277 -6.13 -27.09 10.05
C LEU A 277 -5.06 -28.19 10.03
N ILE A 278 -3.89 -27.92 9.44
CA ILE A 278 -2.75 -28.86 9.46
C ILE A 278 -2.27 -29.10 10.89
N ALA A 279 -2.12 -28.03 11.69
CA ALA A 279 -1.71 -28.12 13.09
C ALA A 279 -2.70 -28.91 13.98
N THR A 280 -3.94 -29.08 13.52
CA THR A 280 -4.99 -29.85 14.20
C THR A 280 -5.31 -31.18 13.50
N HIS A 281 -4.42 -31.69 12.64
CA HIS A 281 -4.55 -32.96 11.92
C HIS A 281 -5.82 -33.04 11.03
N GLN A 282 -6.18 -31.92 10.41
CA GLN A 282 -7.30 -31.79 9.48
C GLN A 282 -6.81 -31.46 8.06
N GLU A 283 -5.78 -32.15 7.60
CA GLU A 283 -5.13 -31.94 6.31
C GLU A 283 -6.11 -32.04 5.11
N PRO A 284 -7.11 -32.95 5.07
CA PRO A 284 -8.09 -32.96 3.99
C PRO A 284 -8.85 -31.63 3.84
N ARG A 285 -9.23 -31.01 4.97
CA ARG A 285 -9.87 -29.69 4.98
C ARG A 285 -8.89 -28.60 4.59
N ALA A 286 -7.63 -28.69 5.03
CA ALA A 286 -6.60 -27.73 4.63
C ALA A 286 -6.39 -27.74 3.11
N LEU A 287 -6.37 -28.91 2.47
CA LEU A 287 -6.27 -29.04 1.01
C LEU A 287 -7.47 -28.37 0.29
N GLU A 288 -8.69 -28.49 0.82
CA GLU A 288 -9.87 -27.81 0.27
C GLU A 288 -9.75 -26.29 0.36
N VAL A 289 -9.36 -25.78 1.53
CA VAL A 289 -9.15 -24.35 1.76
C VAL A 289 -8.10 -23.79 0.80
N LEU A 290 -6.97 -24.48 0.64
CA LEU A 290 -5.89 -24.04 -0.24
C LEU A 290 -6.28 -24.07 -1.71
N ARG A 291 -6.99 -25.11 -2.17
CA ARG A 291 -7.50 -25.17 -3.56
C ARG A 291 -8.45 -24.02 -3.84
N GLN A 292 -9.41 -23.76 -2.94
CA GLN A 292 -10.31 -22.62 -3.08
C GLN A 292 -9.53 -21.29 -3.08
N GLY A 293 -8.54 -21.14 -2.20
CA GLY A 293 -7.69 -19.96 -2.17
C GLY A 293 -7.00 -19.70 -3.50
N ILE A 294 -6.46 -20.74 -4.14
CA ILE A 294 -5.83 -20.65 -5.47
C ILE A 294 -6.85 -20.33 -6.58
N GLU A 295 -8.08 -20.84 -6.50
CA GLU A 295 -9.14 -20.51 -7.46
C GLU A 295 -9.52 -19.02 -7.40
N VAL A 296 -9.61 -18.45 -6.20
CA VAL A 296 -9.95 -17.04 -5.99
C VAL A 296 -8.74 -16.13 -6.24
N ILE A 297 -7.53 -16.61 -5.95
CA ILE A 297 -6.29 -15.83 -5.91
C ILE A 297 -5.16 -16.61 -6.62
N PRO A 298 -5.22 -16.76 -7.96
CA PRO A 298 -4.28 -17.62 -8.69
C PRO A 298 -2.85 -17.08 -8.76
N TYR A 299 -2.63 -15.82 -8.36
CA TYR A 299 -1.34 -15.13 -8.42
C TYR A 299 -0.67 -14.93 -7.05
N ASP A 300 -1.00 -15.77 -6.07
CA ASP A 300 -0.24 -15.89 -4.82
C ASP A 300 0.59 -17.19 -4.80
N ALA A 301 1.92 -17.07 -4.77
CA ALA A 301 2.82 -18.23 -4.85
C ALA A 301 2.84 -19.06 -3.55
N GLU A 302 2.60 -18.45 -2.38
CA GLU A 302 2.65 -19.15 -1.09
C GLU A 302 1.51 -20.16 -0.96
N LEU A 303 0.32 -19.86 -1.49
CA LEU A 303 -0.78 -20.82 -1.55
C LEU A 303 -0.40 -22.11 -2.29
N TYR A 304 0.31 -22.00 -3.42
CA TYR A 304 0.81 -23.17 -4.16
C TYR A 304 1.89 -23.93 -3.38
N ARG A 305 2.84 -23.23 -2.77
CA ARG A 305 3.91 -23.86 -1.96
C ARG A 305 3.33 -24.58 -0.74
N LEU A 306 2.34 -23.99 -0.08
CA LEU A 306 1.68 -24.62 1.06
C LEU A 306 0.87 -25.83 0.61
N LEU A 307 0.11 -25.75 -0.49
CA LEU A 307 -0.65 -26.87 -1.03
C LEU A 307 0.27 -28.04 -1.46
N ASN A 308 1.39 -27.74 -2.12
CA ASN A 308 2.39 -28.75 -2.46
C ASN A 308 2.93 -29.45 -1.20
N ARG A 309 3.37 -28.67 -0.19
CA ARG A 309 3.88 -29.23 1.07
C ARG A 309 2.85 -30.13 1.77
N THR A 310 1.57 -29.74 1.79
CA THR A 310 0.49 -30.54 2.37
C THR A 310 0.21 -31.82 1.59
N TYR A 311 0.26 -31.82 0.25
CA TYR A 311 0.17 -33.07 -0.50
C TYR A 311 1.37 -33.99 -0.25
N SER A 312 2.58 -33.43 -0.22
CA SER A 312 3.81 -34.20 0.04
C SER A 312 3.82 -34.84 1.43
N SER A 313 3.35 -34.15 2.47
CA SER A 313 3.24 -34.73 3.82
C SER A 313 2.25 -35.90 3.89
N LEU A 314 1.27 -35.92 2.98
CA LEU A 314 0.30 -37.01 2.83
C LEU A 314 0.77 -38.10 1.84
N GLN A 315 2.03 -38.07 1.40
CA GLN A 315 2.61 -38.99 0.40
C GLN A 315 1.87 -38.98 -0.95
N LYS A 316 1.16 -37.89 -1.26
CA LYS A 316 0.45 -37.67 -2.53
C LYS A 316 1.35 -36.98 -3.54
N THR A 317 2.44 -37.66 -3.91
CA THR A 317 3.51 -37.08 -4.74
C THR A 317 3.02 -36.66 -6.13
N GLY A 318 2.07 -37.40 -6.72
CA GLY A 318 1.50 -37.06 -8.03
C GLY A 318 0.80 -35.70 -8.01
N GLU A 319 -0.10 -35.50 -7.05
CA GLU A 319 -0.83 -34.25 -6.84
C GLU A 319 0.11 -33.10 -6.45
N ALA A 320 1.08 -33.36 -5.56
CA ALA A 320 2.09 -32.38 -5.17
C ALA A 320 2.84 -31.84 -6.41
N CYS A 321 3.19 -32.73 -7.35
CA CYS A 321 3.86 -32.36 -8.59
C CYS A 321 2.97 -31.64 -9.60
N GLN A 322 1.68 -31.98 -9.68
CA GLN A 322 0.72 -31.25 -10.50
C GLN A 322 0.55 -29.81 -10.03
N VAL A 323 0.51 -29.58 -8.71
CA VAL A 323 0.44 -28.24 -8.13
C VAL A 323 1.67 -27.41 -8.52
N LEU A 324 2.87 -27.99 -8.47
CA LEU A 324 4.09 -27.28 -8.87
C LEU A 324 4.14 -26.95 -10.36
N LYS A 325 3.62 -27.83 -11.23
CA LYS A 325 3.51 -27.53 -12.67
C LYS A 325 2.63 -26.30 -12.91
N LYS A 326 1.43 -26.28 -12.30
CA LYS A 326 0.52 -25.13 -12.37
C LYS A 326 1.12 -23.87 -11.74
N ALA A 327 1.86 -24.01 -10.64
CA ALA A 327 2.57 -22.90 -10.02
C ALA A 327 3.62 -22.31 -10.98
N ASN A 328 4.39 -23.15 -11.66
CA ASN A 328 5.42 -22.71 -12.62
C ASN A 328 4.85 -22.04 -13.87
N GLU A 329 3.63 -22.36 -14.28
CA GLU A 329 2.92 -21.65 -15.35
C GLU A 329 2.62 -20.19 -14.94
N ASN A 330 2.22 -19.97 -13.68
CA ASN A 330 1.91 -18.64 -13.16
C ASN A 330 3.15 -17.85 -12.69
N PHE A 331 4.20 -18.55 -12.26
CA PHE A 331 5.41 -17.96 -11.69
C PHE A 331 6.70 -18.57 -12.30
N PRO A 332 6.92 -18.45 -13.62
CA PRO A 332 8.09 -19.05 -14.29
C PRO A 332 9.44 -18.49 -13.80
N GLN A 333 9.43 -17.31 -13.18
CA GLN A 333 10.60 -16.65 -12.59
C GLN A 333 10.93 -17.10 -11.16
N ASP A 334 10.07 -17.91 -10.53
CA ASP A 334 10.23 -18.30 -9.13
C ASP A 334 11.21 -19.48 -8.98
N ASP A 335 12.41 -19.19 -8.49
CA ASP A 335 13.47 -20.19 -8.32
C ASP A 335 13.06 -21.34 -7.40
N SER A 336 12.32 -21.05 -6.32
CA SER A 336 11.90 -22.07 -5.35
C SER A 336 10.93 -23.07 -6.00
N ILE A 337 9.95 -22.58 -6.77
CA ILE A 337 9.01 -23.44 -7.49
C ILE A 337 9.75 -24.29 -8.53
N ARG A 338 10.69 -23.70 -9.28
CA ARG A 338 11.47 -24.43 -10.29
C ARG A 338 12.33 -25.53 -9.68
N GLU A 339 13.00 -25.28 -8.55
CA GLU A 339 13.81 -26.29 -7.88
C GLU A 339 12.95 -27.45 -7.34
N LEU A 340 11.79 -27.15 -6.73
CA LEU A 340 10.87 -28.18 -6.28
C LEU A 340 10.34 -29.02 -7.45
N LEU A 341 10.09 -28.40 -8.61
CA LEU A 341 9.58 -29.12 -9.78
C LEU A 341 10.60 -30.11 -10.37
N LYS A 342 11.91 -29.87 -10.23
CA LYS A 342 12.94 -30.83 -10.66
C LYS A 342 12.82 -32.17 -9.94
N GLN A 343 12.38 -32.16 -8.68
CA GLN A 343 12.17 -33.35 -7.86
C GLN A 343 10.97 -34.20 -8.33
N CYS A 344 10.14 -33.66 -9.23
CA CYS A 344 9.00 -34.34 -9.82
C CYS A 344 9.31 -35.07 -11.14
N ALA A 345 10.50 -34.87 -11.71
CA ALA A 345 10.92 -35.63 -12.87
C ALA A 345 11.28 -37.06 -12.45
N PRO A 346 10.85 -38.11 -13.18
CA PRO A 346 11.39 -39.44 -12.92
C PRO A 346 12.90 -39.39 -13.12
N GLU A 347 13.67 -39.94 -12.17
CA GLU A 347 15.10 -40.17 -12.35
C GLU A 347 15.28 -40.85 -13.71
N THR A 348 15.83 -40.11 -14.67
CA THR A 348 16.39 -40.74 -15.86
C THR A 348 17.54 -41.59 -15.35
N LYS A 349 17.25 -42.87 -15.08
CA LYS A 349 18.28 -43.90 -14.89
C LYS A 349 19.16 -43.84 -16.13
N ASN A 350 20.31 -43.20 -15.99
CA ASN A 350 21.46 -43.43 -16.85
C ASN A 350 21.79 -44.91 -16.71
N ARG A 351 21.18 -45.75 -17.55
CA ARG A 351 21.71 -47.05 -17.90
C ARG A 351 22.92 -46.78 -18.80
N GLN A 352 24.09 -46.73 -18.19
CA GLN A 352 25.32 -47.12 -18.87
C GLN A 352 25.42 -48.64 -18.85
#